data_AF-A0A6L9W6F5-F1
#
_entry.id   AF-A0A6L9W6F5-F1
#
_cell.length_a   1.000
_cell.length_b   1.000
_cell.length_c   1.000
_cell.angle_alpha   90.00
_cell.angle_beta   90.00
_cell.angle_gamma   90.00
#
_symmetry.space_group_name_H-M   'P 1'
#
loop_
_entity.id
_entity.type
_entity.pdbx_description
1 polymer ?
#
loop_
_entity_poly.entity_id
_entity_poly.type
_entity_poly.pdbx_seq_one_letter_code
_entity_poly.pdbx_strand_id
1 'polypeptide(L)'
;MNDARPQVAAPGRSAPTVLDRLRAGGWYFAVTIFSAGFLAALPFWHAAGRLGRRDVRSLAVAYTLAGVYLLVLMALTPKQADGTSADGPLSTIGGLSVLVVVVAACVQLRPLRRQVYRAGAIVPTSDDPVVARAREAHARRQEARRLIAGEPALRRELGIGRPDLRRGYDDGGLVDLNTASAALIASVCGIEPAHAEAVVAGREARGGTYFNIGEVLVEVPLPPHAQDELRERAVF
;
A
#
# COMPACT_ATOMS: atom_id res chain seq x y z
N MET A 1 -13.08 -25.45 41.87
CA MET A 1 -14.13 -25.71 40.86
C MET A 1 -13.88 -24.71 39.74
N ASN A 2 -13.68 -25.22 38.52
CA ASN A 2 -13.29 -24.52 37.30
C ASN A 2 -14.18 -23.32 36.95
N ASP A 3 -13.57 -22.25 36.42
CA ASP A 3 -14.24 -21.35 35.49
C ASP A 3 -13.28 -20.98 34.34
N ALA A 4 -12.93 -22.00 33.56
CA ALA A 4 -12.14 -21.86 32.34
C ALA A 4 -13.07 -21.49 31.19
N ARG A 5 -13.09 -20.20 30.81
CA ARG A 5 -13.75 -19.75 29.59
C ARG A 5 -13.07 -20.38 28.37
N PRO A 6 -13.80 -20.98 27.42
CA PRO A 6 -13.22 -21.50 26.20
C PRO A 6 -12.68 -20.34 25.35
N GLN A 7 -11.36 -20.31 25.13
CA GLN A 7 -10.75 -19.47 24.11
C GLN A 7 -11.24 -19.94 22.74
N VAL A 8 -12.08 -19.14 22.09
CA VAL A 8 -12.42 -19.33 20.68
C VAL A 8 -11.14 -19.06 19.87
N ALA A 9 -10.52 -20.14 19.39
CA ALA A 9 -9.38 -20.06 18.50
C ALA A 9 -9.77 -19.26 17.25
N ALA A 10 -9.07 -18.15 17.00
CA ALA A 10 -9.23 -17.40 15.76
C ALA A 10 -8.97 -18.34 14.57
N PRO A 11 -9.80 -18.33 13.52
CA PRO A 11 -9.55 -19.17 12.35
C PRO A 11 -8.19 -18.82 11.76
N GLY A 12 -7.28 -19.79 11.76
CA GLY A 12 -5.96 -19.63 11.16
C GLY A 12 -6.13 -19.23 9.71
N ARG A 13 -5.52 -18.10 9.30
CA ARG A 13 -5.49 -17.68 7.89
C ARG A 13 -4.77 -18.77 7.11
N SER A 14 -5.53 -19.58 6.38
CA SER A 14 -4.99 -20.55 5.43
C SER A 14 -4.10 -19.81 4.42
N ALA A 15 -2.90 -20.35 4.18
CA ALA A 15 -1.99 -19.79 3.19
C ALA A 15 -2.68 -19.78 1.81
N PRO A 16 -2.55 -18.68 1.04
CA PRO A 16 -3.26 -18.55 -0.23
C PRO A 16 -2.86 -19.67 -1.18
N THR A 17 -3.87 -20.39 -1.70
CA THR A 17 -3.65 -21.48 -2.63
C THR A 17 -3.06 -20.98 -3.95
N VAL A 18 -2.53 -21.89 -4.77
CA VAL A 18 -2.01 -21.53 -6.11
C VAL A 18 -3.11 -20.90 -6.97
N LEU A 19 -4.35 -21.38 -6.83
CA LEU A 19 -5.54 -20.81 -7.47
C LEU A 19 -5.84 -19.38 -7.00
N ASP A 20 -5.66 -19.07 -5.72
CA ASP A 20 -5.85 -17.71 -5.19
C ASP A 20 -4.77 -16.74 -5.72
N ARG A 21 -3.53 -17.22 -5.87
CA ARG A 21 -2.45 -16.46 -6.49
C ARG A 21 -2.67 -16.24 -8.00
N LEU A 22 -3.28 -17.19 -8.70
CA LEU A 22 -3.67 -17.04 -10.09
C LEU A 22 -4.82 -16.03 -10.25
N ARG A 23 -5.82 -16.07 -9.36
CA ARG A 23 -6.91 -15.08 -9.29
C ARG A 23 -6.42 -13.67 -8.93
N ALA A 24 -5.37 -13.56 -8.11
CA ALA A 24 -4.69 -12.30 -7.76
C ALA A 24 -3.72 -11.78 -8.85
N GLY A 25 -4.05 -11.96 -10.13
CA GLY A 25 -3.32 -11.38 -11.27
C GLY A 25 -2.29 -12.30 -11.94
N GLY A 26 -2.26 -13.59 -11.62
CA GLY A 26 -1.42 -14.57 -12.34
C GLY A 26 -1.85 -14.78 -13.80
N TRP A 27 -3.11 -14.52 -14.14
CA TRP A 27 -3.64 -14.66 -15.50
C TRP A 27 -2.93 -13.78 -16.53
N TYR A 28 -2.33 -12.64 -16.14
CA TYR A 28 -1.55 -11.76 -17.04
C TYR A 28 -0.40 -12.54 -17.70
N PHE A 29 0.27 -13.37 -16.92
CA PHE A 29 1.39 -14.19 -17.38
C PHE A 29 0.90 -15.44 -18.09
N ALA A 30 -0.16 -16.08 -17.58
CA ALA A 30 -0.74 -17.25 -18.24
C ALA A 30 -1.20 -16.93 -19.67
N VAL A 31 -1.97 -15.86 -19.86
CA VAL A 31 -2.43 -15.43 -21.19
C VAL A 31 -1.24 -15.13 -22.11
N THR A 32 -0.22 -14.41 -21.61
CA THR A 32 0.94 -14.05 -22.43
C THR A 32 1.79 -15.26 -22.83
N ILE A 33 2.05 -16.19 -21.90
CA ILE A 33 2.91 -17.36 -22.13
C ILE A 33 2.19 -18.41 -22.96
N PHE A 34 0.95 -18.78 -22.61
CA PHE A 34 0.20 -19.82 -23.32
C PHE A 34 -0.27 -19.39 -24.71
N SER A 35 -0.40 -18.07 -24.95
CA SER A 35 -0.68 -17.56 -26.30
C SER A 35 0.58 -17.25 -27.12
N ALA A 36 1.78 -17.62 -26.64
CA ALA A 36 3.06 -17.26 -27.28
C ALA A 36 3.16 -15.76 -27.65
N GLY A 37 2.61 -14.88 -26.79
CA GLY A 37 2.62 -13.44 -26.98
C GLY A 37 1.51 -12.87 -27.87
N PHE A 38 0.73 -13.69 -28.60
CA PHE A 38 -0.36 -13.19 -29.47
C PHE A 38 -1.43 -12.42 -28.69
N LEU A 39 -1.74 -12.86 -27.46
CA LEU A 39 -2.71 -12.22 -26.59
C LEU A 39 -2.07 -11.33 -25.51
N ALA A 40 -0.77 -11.00 -25.65
CA ALA A 40 -0.09 -10.12 -24.70
C ALA A 40 -0.78 -8.74 -24.58
N ALA A 41 -1.43 -8.27 -25.64
CA ALA A 41 -2.17 -7.01 -25.66
C ALA A 41 -3.33 -6.95 -24.65
N LEU A 42 -3.98 -8.08 -24.33
CA LEU A 42 -5.16 -8.10 -23.45
C LEU A 42 -4.83 -7.63 -22.01
N PRO A 43 -3.79 -8.18 -21.34
CA PRO A 43 -3.31 -7.64 -20.06
C PRO A 43 -2.97 -6.14 -20.08
N PHE A 44 -2.35 -5.63 -21.16
CA PHE A 44 -1.99 -4.21 -21.26
C PHE A 44 -3.23 -3.32 -21.42
N TRP A 45 -4.23 -3.73 -22.22
CA TRP A 45 -5.49 -2.99 -22.34
C TRP A 45 -6.27 -2.97 -21.03
N HIS A 46 -6.34 -4.09 -20.31
CA HIS A 46 -6.94 -4.12 -18.97
C HIS A 46 -6.19 -3.19 -18.01
N ALA A 47 -4.85 -3.21 -18.01
CA ALA A 47 -4.04 -2.32 -17.18
C ALA A 47 -4.25 -0.84 -17.56
N ALA A 48 -4.35 -0.52 -18.84
CA ALA A 48 -4.60 0.85 -19.32
C ALA A 48 -5.96 1.37 -18.86
N GLY A 49 -7.01 0.55 -18.94
CA GLY A 49 -8.35 0.89 -18.47
C GLY A 49 -8.42 1.09 -16.95
N ARG A 50 -7.64 0.32 -16.18
CA ARG A 50 -7.62 0.43 -14.70
C ARG A 50 -6.74 1.56 -14.17
N LEU A 51 -5.64 1.90 -14.85
CA LEU A 51 -4.70 2.91 -14.39
C LEU A 51 -4.93 4.30 -15.02
N GLY A 52 -5.68 4.41 -16.12
CA GLY A 52 -5.99 5.70 -16.76
C GLY A 52 -4.79 6.45 -17.36
N ARG A 53 -3.61 5.80 -17.45
CA ARG A 53 -2.35 6.44 -17.90
C ARG A 53 -2.15 6.33 -19.41
N ARG A 54 -1.77 7.44 -20.04
CA ARG A 54 -1.46 7.51 -21.48
C ARG A 54 -0.29 6.60 -21.87
N ASP A 55 0.73 6.49 -21.01
CA ASP A 55 1.90 5.62 -21.23
C ASP A 55 1.54 4.12 -21.28
N VAL A 56 0.55 3.70 -20.50
CA VAL A 56 0.11 2.30 -20.47
C VAL A 56 -0.72 1.99 -21.72
N ARG A 57 -1.46 2.99 -22.22
CA ARG A 57 -2.20 2.88 -23.48
C ARG A 57 -1.27 2.80 -24.69
N SER A 58 -0.17 3.55 -24.72
CA SER A 58 0.82 3.44 -25.81
C SER A 58 1.49 2.07 -25.82
N LEU A 59 1.80 1.51 -24.64
CA LEU A 59 2.28 0.12 -24.52
C LEU A 59 1.24 -0.90 -25.03
N ALA A 60 -0.04 -0.73 -24.69
CA ALA A 60 -1.10 -1.62 -25.18
C ALA A 60 -1.20 -1.60 -26.71
N VAL A 61 -1.08 -0.42 -27.34
CA VAL A 61 -1.01 -0.27 -28.79
C VAL A 61 0.23 -0.95 -29.37
N ALA A 62 1.40 -0.75 -28.76
CA ALA A 62 2.66 -1.36 -29.22
C ALA A 62 2.59 -2.90 -29.23
N TYR A 63 2.07 -3.53 -28.18
CA TYR A 63 1.89 -4.98 -28.16
C TYR A 63 0.79 -5.49 -29.09
N THR A 64 -0.21 -4.66 -29.39
CA THR A 64 -1.20 -4.98 -30.44
C THR A 64 -0.52 -5.03 -31.80
N LEU A 65 0.31 -4.04 -32.13
CA LEU A 65 1.10 -4.02 -33.37
C LEU A 65 2.10 -5.17 -33.45
N ALA A 66 2.77 -5.50 -32.33
CA ALA A 66 3.65 -6.65 -32.26
C ALA A 66 2.91 -7.97 -32.53
N GLY A 67 1.69 -8.13 -32.00
CA GLY A 67 0.83 -9.29 -32.31
C GLY A 67 0.45 -9.37 -33.79
N VAL A 68 0.09 -8.24 -34.41
CA VAL A 68 -0.19 -8.18 -35.86
C VAL A 68 1.05 -8.54 -36.68
N TYR A 69 2.22 -8.01 -36.32
CA TYR A 69 3.49 -8.35 -36.95
C TYR A 69 3.77 -9.85 -36.88
N LEU A 70 3.59 -10.48 -35.72
CA LEU A 70 3.78 -11.92 -35.56
C LEU A 70 2.78 -12.73 -36.40
N LEU A 71 1.53 -12.29 -36.54
CA LEU A 71 0.53 -12.94 -37.40
C LEU A 71 0.93 -12.85 -38.88
N VAL A 72 1.36 -11.67 -39.32
CA VAL A 72 1.83 -11.45 -40.70
C VAL A 72 3.06 -12.31 -40.98
N LEU A 73 4.03 -12.35 -40.06
CA LEU A 73 5.23 -13.15 -40.22
C LEU A 73 4.90 -14.65 -40.28
N MET A 74 3.97 -15.12 -39.44
CA MET A 74 3.49 -16.50 -39.48
C MET A 74 2.77 -16.84 -40.79
N ALA A 75 2.00 -15.91 -41.35
CA ALA A 75 1.30 -16.10 -42.61
C ALA A 75 2.25 -16.15 -43.82
N LEU A 76 3.36 -15.41 -43.77
CA LEU A 76 4.38 -15.37 -44.81
C LEU A 76 5.43 -16.48 -44.68
N THR A 77 5.47 -17.21 -43.55
CA THR A 77 6.45 -18.27 -43.33
C THR A 77 6.03 -19.53 -44.10
N PRO A 78 6.84 -20.00 -45.07
CA PRO A 78 6.55 -21.22 -45.82
C PRO A 78 6.59 -22.44 -44.90
N LYS A 79 5.60 -23.33 -45.06
CA LYS A 79 5.46 -24.56 -44.27
C LYS A 79 5.89 -25.77 -45.08
N GLN A 80 6.54 -26.72 -44.42
CA GLN A 80 6.84 -28.03 -44.98
C GLN A 80 5.57 -28.91 -45.01
N ALA A 81 5.62 -30.00 -45.77
CA ALA A 81 4.50 -30.94 -45.92
C ALA A 81 4.09 -31.60 -44.60
N ASP A 82 4.97 -31.63 -43.60
CA ASP A 82 4.72 -32.13 -42.23
C ASP A 82 4.09 -31.08 -41.29
N GLY A 83 3.83 -29.86 -41.78
CA GLY A 83 3.25 -28.76 -41.02
C GLY A 83 4.23 -27.96 -40.18
N THR A 84 5.53 -28.32 -40.19
CA THR A 84 6.59 -27.54 -39.54
C THR A 84 7.02 -26.37 -40.40
N SER A 85 7.59 -25.34 -39.78
CA SER A 85 8.16 -24.21 -40.51
C SER A 85 9.43 -24.65 -41.25
N ALA A 86 9.58 -24.30 -42.52
CA ALA A 86 10.78 -24.62 -43.27
C ALA A 86 12.03 -23.99 -42.63
N ASP A 87 13.16 -24.71 -42.68
CA ASP A 87 14.45 -24.21 -42.23
C ASP A 87 14.88 -23.02 -43.10
N GLY A 88 14.76 -21.81 -42.54
CA GLY A 88 15.02 -20.59 -43.26
C GLY A 88 15.07 -19.35 -42.36
N PRO A 89 15.67 -18.26 -42.84
CA PRO A 89 15.91 -17.05 -42.04
C PRO A 89 14.60 -16.45 -41.48
N LEU A 90 13.49 -16.56 -42.22
CA LEU A 90 12.16 -16.11 -41.77
C LEU A 90 11.66 -16.89 -40.54
N SER A 91 11.85 -18.21 -40.51
CA SER A 91 11.47 -19.07 -39.37
C SER A 91 12.27 -18.72 -38.11
N THR A 92 13.59 -18.53 -38.26
CA THR A 92 14.48 -18.11 -37.17
C THR A 92 14.12 -16.74 -36.62
N ILE A 93 13.87 -15.76 -37.51
CA ILE A 93 13.44 -14.41 -37.12
C ILE A 93 12.10 -14.46 -36.40
N GLY A 94 11.16 -15.31 -36.85
CA GLY A 94 9.88 -15.50 -36.19
C GLY A 94 10.00 -16.07 -34.79
N GLY A 95 10.76 -17.17 -34.63
CA GLY A 95 11.00 -17.78 -33.32
C GLY A 95 11.66 -16.82 -32.33
N LEU A 96 12.70 -16.09 -32.76
CA LEU A 96 13.38 -15.10 -31.93
C LEU A 96 12.46 -13.91 -31.59
N SER A 97 11.66 -13.45 -32.55
CA SER A 97 10.69 -12.36 -32.32
C SER A 97 9.65 -12.75 -31.27
N VAL A 98 9.13 -13.97 -31.31
CA VAL A 98 8.20 -14.49 -30.30
C VAL A 98 8.85 -14.49 -28.92
N LEU A 99 10.08 -15.00 -28.81
CA LEU A 99 10.81 -15.05 -27.55
C LEU A 99 11.02 -13.64 -26.97
N VAL A 100 11.47 -12.69 -27.79
CA VAL A 100 11.70 -11.30 -27.38
C VAL A 100 10.39 -10.66 -26.91
N VAL A 101 9.30 -10.82 -27.66
CA VAL A 101 7.98 -10.26 -27.30
C VAL A 101 7.48 -10.83 -25.97
N VAL A 102 7.59 -12.16 -25.76
CA VAL A 102 7.15 -12.81 -24.52
C VAL A 102 7.99 -12.33 -23.33
N VAL A 103 9.31 -12.27 -23.46
CA VAL A 103 10.21 -11.82 -22.39
C VAL A 103 9.95 -10.35 -22.06
N ALA A 104 9.89 -9.48 -23.07
CA ALA A 104 9.61 -8.05 -22.89
C ALA A 104 8.24 -7.82 -22.24
N ALA A 105 7.20 -8.51 -22.71
CA ALA A 105 5.85 -8.44 -22.14
C ALA A 105 5.87 -8.87 -20.67
N CYS A 106 6.53 -9.97 -20.34
CA CYS A 106 6.62 -10.45 -18.97
C CYS A 106 7.34 -9.43 -18.06
N VAL A 107 8.44 -8.83 -18.51
CA VAL A 107 9.17 -7.81 -17.75
C VAL A 107 8.30 -6.58 -17.52
N GLN A 108 7.61 -6.10 -18.54
CA GLN A 108 6.80 -4.87 -18.46
C GLN A 108 5.46 -5.08 -17.73
N LEU A 109 4.87 -6.28 -17.78
CA LEU A 109 3.66 -6.62 -17.04
C LEU A 109 3.90 -6.78 -15.54
N ARG A 110 5.13 -7.07 -15.07
CA ARG A 110 5.44 -7.18 -13.63
C ARG A 110 5.10 -5.92 -12.83
N PRO A 111 5.61 -4.71 -13.17
CA PRO A 111 5.27 -3.49 -12.44
C PRO A 111 3.80 -3.10 -12.65
N LEU A 112 3.25 -3.26 -13.86
CA LEU A 112 1.85 -2.94 -14.16
C LEU A 112 0.89 -3.80 -13.35
N ARG A 113 1.12 -5.11 -13.25
CA ARG A 113 0.33 -6.00 -12.39
C ARG A 113 0.40 -5.57 -10.94
N ARG A 114 1.59 -5.24 -10.43
CA ARG A 114 1.73 -4.74 -9.06
C ARG A 114 0.93 -3.47 -8.85
N GLN A 115 0.91 -2.55 -9.81
CA GLN A 115 0.14 -1.30 -9.72
C GLN A 115 -1.37 -1.55 -9.78
N VAL A 116 -1.86 -2.33 -10.75
CA VAL A 116 -3.30 -2.65 -10.89
C VAL A 116 -3.84 -3.37 -9.66
N TYR A 117 -3.10 -4.35 -9.14
CA TYR A 117 -3.54 -5.16 -8.00
C TYR A 117 -3.13 -4.61 -6.63
N ARG A 118 -2.24 -3.61 -6.54
CA ARG A 118 -2.08 -2.80 -5.31
C ARG A 118 -3.06 -1.65 -5.25
N ALA A 119 -3.35 -1.00 -6.37
CA ALA A 119 -4.41 0.00 -6.45
C ALA A 119 -5.80 -0.63 -6.22
N GLY A 120 -5.96 -1.91 -6.58
CA GLY A 120 -7.12 -2.74 -6.27
C GLY A 120 -6.93 -3.72 -5.12
N ALA A 121 -5.83 -3.65 -4.36
CA ALA A 121 -5.73 -4.37 -3.10
C ALA A 121 -6.67 -3.67 -2.13
N ILE A 122 -7.93 -4.04 -2.20
CA ILE A 122 -8.85 -3.95 -1.09
C ILE A 122 -8.17 -4.80 -0.01
N VAL A 123 -7.30 -4.18 0.80
CA VAL A 123 -7.10 -4.63 2.18
C VAL A 123 -8.51 -4.84 2.64
N PRO A 124 -8.95 -6.07 3.02
CA PRO A 124 -10.34 -6.31 3.34
C PRO A 124 -10.75 -5.23 4.32
N THR A 125 -11.51 -4.26 3.81
CA THR A 125 -12.30 -3.36 4.61
C THR A 125 -13.14 -4.35 5.35
N SER A 126 -12.85 -4.49 6.65
CA SER A 126 -13.89 -5.03 7.51
C SER A 126 -15.10 -4.17 7.16
N ASP A 127 -16.20 -4.78 6.73
CA ASP A 127 -17.43 -4.06 6.35
C ASP A 127 -17.99 -3.23 7.53
N ASP A 128 -17.35 -3.35 8.70
CA ASP A 128 -17.56 -2.51 9.85
C ASP A 128 -17.08 -1.06 9.61
N PRO A 129 -18.01 -0.08 9.57
CA PRO A 129 -17.68 1.34 9.42
C PRO A 129 -16.79 1.87 10.55
N VAL A 130 -16.77 1.23 11.73
CA VAL A 130 -15.90 1.62 12.86
C VAL A 130 -14.44 1.32 12.53
N VAL A 131 -14.17 0.14 11.97
CA VAL A 131 -12.81 -0.26 11.58
C VAL A 131 -12.30 0.60 10.42
N ALA A 132 -13.17 0.97 9.48
CA ALA A 132 -12.82 1.89 8.39
C ALA A 132 -12.37 3.26 8.93
N ARG A 133 -13.16 3.87 9.84
CA ARG A 133 -12.81 5.15 10.48
C ARG A 133 -11.51 5.08 11.27
N ALA A 134 -11.28 3.98 12.00
CA ALA A 134 -10.04 3.79 12.76
C ALA A 134 -8.81 3.72 11.84
N ARG A 135 -8.93 3.04 10.68
CA ARG A 135 -7.87 2.99 9.66
C ARG A 135 -7.62 4.34 9.01
N GLU A 136 -8.67 5.09 8.68
CA GLU A 136 -8.56 6.44 8.14
C GLU A 136 -7.89 7.40 9.13
N ALA A 137 -8.25 7.33 10.41
CA ALA A 137 -7.60 8.10 11.46
C ALA A 137 -6.10 7.73 11.58
N HIS A 138 -5.75 6.44 11.55
CA HIS A 138 -4.36 6.01 11.56
C HIS A 138 -3.58 6.49 10.31
N ALA A 139 -4.19 6.44 9.12
CA ALA A 139 -3.58 6.94 7.90
C ALA A 139 -3.31 8.45 7.97
N ARG A 140 -4.27 9.24 8.45
CA ARG A 140 -4.12 10.69 8.67
C ARG A 140 -3.01 11.03 9.66
N ARG A 141 -2.87 10.25 10.74
CA ARG A 141 -1.75 10.41 11.69
C ARG A 141 -0.40 10.18 11.04
N GLN A 142 -0.28 9.15 10.20
CA GLN A 142 0.97 8.90 9.47
C GLN A 142 1.28 10.01 8.47
N GLU A 143 0.28 10.52 7.76
CA GLU A 143 0.42 11.63 6.82
C GLU A 143 0.85 12.92 7.53
N ALA A 144 0.19 13.29 8.62
CA ALA A 144 0.54 14.44 9.43
C ALA A 144 1.96 14.35 9.99
N ARG A 145 2.40 13.16 10.44
CA ARG A 145 3.80 12.94 10.88
C ARG A 145 4.81 13.13 9.76
N ARG A 146 4.51 12.67 8.54
CA ARG A 146 5.38 12.91 7.36
C ARG A 146 5.44 14.39 7.01
N LEU A 147 4.32 15.09 7.12
CA LEU A 147 4.24 16.53 6.87
C LEU A 147 5.11 17.31 7.86
N ILE A 148 5.03 16.99 9.14
CA ILE A 148 5.89 17.59 10.18
C ILE A 148 7.38 17.29 9.89
N ALA A 149 7.71 16.06 9.50
CA ALA A 149 9.09 15.67 9.24
C ALA A 149 9.70 16.38 8.02
N GLY A 150 8.90 16.63 6.97
CA GLY A 150 9.34 17.36 5.79
C GLY A 150 9.35 18.87 5.98
N GLU A 151 8.31 19.42 6.63
CA GLU A 151 8.07 20.86 6.75
C GLU A 151 7.62 21.23 8.19
N PRO A 152 8.56 21.35 9.15
CA PRO A 152 8.23 21.61 10.55
C PRO A 152 7.48 22.92 10.80
N ALA A 153 7.68 23.94 9.95
CA ALA A 153 6.97 25.22 10.04
C ALA A 153 5.45 25.04 9.90
N LEU A 154 5.04 24.11 9.03
CA LEU A 154 3.65 23.85 8.69
C LEU A 154 2.86 23.25 9.86
N ARG A 155 3.54 22.61 10.82
CA ARG A 155 2.95 22.12 12.07
C ARG A 155 2.17 23.21 12.80
N ARG A 156 2.79 24.38 12.98
CA ARG A 156 2.17 25.51 13.70
C ARG A 156 1.09 26.16 12.86
N GLU A 157 1.28 26.25 11.55
CA GLU A 157 0.32 26.83 10.62
C GLU A 157 -0.98 26.02 10.55
N LEU A 158 -0.87 24.70 10.48
CA LEU A 158 -2.00 23.77 10.44
C LEU A 158 -2.54 23.37 11.82
N GLY A 159 -1.80 23.67 12.91
CA GLY A 159 -2.21 23.34 14.27
C GLY A 159 -2.17 21.83 14.57
N ILE A 160 -1.25 21.09 13.95
CA ILE A 160 -1.12 19.65 14.15
C ILE A 160 -0.75 19.36 15.60
N GLY A 161 -1.49 18.44 16.23
CA GLY A 161 -1.35 18.10 17.64
C GLY A 161 -2.10 19.04 18.60
N ARG A 162 -2.84 20.02 18.06
CA ARG A 162 -3.53 21.06 18.84
C ARG A 162 -4.96 21.27 18.34
N PRO A 163 -5.86 20.29 18.54
CA PRO A 163 -7.25 20.39 18.08
C PRO A 163 -8.03 21.55 18.72
N ASP A 164 -7.56 22.07 19.85
CA ASP A 164 -8.09 23.26 20.52
C ASP A 164 -7.89 24.57 19.72
N LEU A 165 -6.87 24.63 18.84
CA LEU A 165 -6.60 25.80 17.99
C LEU A 165 -7.56 25.91 16.78
N ARG A 166 -8.39 24.90 16.53
CA ARG A 166 -9.48 24.89 15.53
C ARG A 166 -9.07 25.38 14.12
N ARG A 167 -7.91 24.96 13.63
CA ARG A 167 -7.37 25.38 12.32
C ARG A 167 -7.91 24.59 11.11
N GLY A 168 -8.78 23.61 11.34
CA GLY A 168 -9.51 22.87 10.30
C GLY A 168 -8.73 21.72 9.65
N TYR A 169 -7.45 21.52 9.98
CA TYR A 169 -6.70 20.34 9.55
C TYR A 169 -7.00 19.14 10.45
N ASP A 170 -7.36 18.01 9.85
CA ASP A 170 -7.58 16.75 10.56
C ASP A 170 -6.30 15.91 10.54
N ASP A 171 -5.56 15.94 11.66
CA ASP A 171 -4.33 15.18 11.84
C ASP A 171 -4.56 13.73 12.29
N GLY A 172 -5.82 13.27 12.34
CA GLY A 172 -6.20 11.94 12.77
C GLY A 172 -6.14 11.71 14.28
N GLY A 173 -6.06 12.78 15.09
CA GLY A 173 -6.07 12.72 16.55
C GLY A 173 -4.68 12.71 17.17
N LEU A 174 -3.75 13.49 16.61
CA LEU A 174 -2.44 13.70 17.24
C LEU A 174 -2.55 14.69 18.40
N VAL A 175 -1.57 14.62 19.30
CA VAL A 175 -1.40 15.61 20.38
C VAL A 175 0.06 16.01 20.52
N ASP A 176 0.32 17.32 20.54
CA ASP A 176 1.64 17.90 20.76
C ASP A 176 1.95 17.91 22.26
N LEU A 177 2.81 17.00 22.71
CA LEU A 177 3.13 16.86 24.14
C LEU A 177 3.92 18.04 24.70
N ASN A 178 4.54 18.86 23.85
CA ASN A 178 5.32 20.01 24.28
C ASN A 178 4.45 21.26 24.49
N THR A 179 3.30 21.35 23.81
CA THR A 179 2.46 22.56 23.88
C THR A 179 1.03 22.32 24.37
N ALA A 180 0.52 21.09 24.34
CA ALA A 180 -0.83 20.78 24.81
C ALA A 180 -0.96 20.89 26.34
N SER A 181 -2.17 21.17 26.83
CA SER A 181 -2.48 21.10 28.27
C SER A 181 -2.70 19.65 28.71
N ALA A 182 -2.59 19.37 30.01
CA ALA A 182 -2.86 18.05 30.57
C ALA A 182 -4.29 17.58 30.24
N ALA A 183 -5.28 18.48 30.37
CA ALA A 183 -6.67 18.19 30.01
C ALA A 183 -6.82 17.78 28.53
N LEU A 184 -6.10 18.44 27.63
CA LEU A 184 -6.12 18.11 26.21
C LEU A 184 -5.49 16.73 25.94
N ILE A 185 -4.32 16.48 26.52
CA ILE A 185 -3.62 15.18 26.42
C ILE A 185 -4.53 14.05 26.92
N ALA A 186 -5.13 14.20 28.11
CA ALA A 186 -6.06 13.23 28.68
C ALA A 186 -7.23 12.96 27.73
N SER A 187 -7.84 14.01 27.18
CA SER A 187 -9.00 13.88 26.29
C SER A 187 -8.67 13.18 24.96
N VAL A 188 -7.54 13.53 24.32
CA VAL A 188 -7.17 13.02 23.00
C VAL A 188 -6.63 11.59 23.08
N CYS A 189 -5.82 11.31 24.10
CA CYS A 189 -5.25 9.99 24.33
C CYS A 189 -6.18 9.04 25.09
N GLY A 190 -7.30 9.51 25.65
CA GLY A 190 -8.19 8.68 26.45
C GLY A 190 -7.51 8.11 27.70
N ILE A 191 -6.57 8.86 28.28
CA ILE A 191 -5.84 8.48 29.49
C ILE A 191 -6.36 9.27 30.70
N GLU A 192 -6.12 8.74 31.90
CA GLU A 192 -6.53 9.40 33.15
C GLU A 192 -5.85 10.77 33.31
N PRO A 193 -6.55 11.80 33.82
CA PRO A 193 -5.99 13.14 34.01
C PRO A 193 -4.68 13.17 34.79
N ALA A 194 -4.55 12.36 35.85
CA ALA A 194 -3.32 12.28 36.65
C ALA A 194 -2.09 11.86 35.83
N HIS A 195 -2.24 10.96 34.86
CA HIS A 195 -1.15 10.57 33.96
C HIS A 195 -0.77 11.69 32.99
N ALA A 196 -1.76 12.42 32.48
CA ALA A 196 -1.52 13.58 31.62
C ALA A 196 -0.86 14.75 32.38
N GLU A 197 -1.24 14.98 33.63
CA GLU A 197 -0.59 15.93 34.54
C GLU A 197 0.86 15.53 34.80
N ALA A 198 1.15 14.25 35.02
CA ALA A 198 2.51 13.75 35.19
C ALA A 198 3.37 13.99 33.93
N VAL A 199 2.79 13.88 32.72
CA VAL A 199 3.48 14.25 31.47
C VAL A 199 3.79 15.75 31.42
N VAL A 200 2.84 16.61 31.81
CA VAL A 200 3.08 18.07 31.84
C VAL A 200 4.12 18.44 32.90
N ALA A 201 4.01 17.89 34.11
CA ALA A 201 4.99 18.11 35.18
C ALA A 201 6.38 17.62 34.77
N GLY A 202 6.45 16.48 34.07
CA GLY A 202 7.68 15.95 33.51
C GLY A 202 8.35 16.94 32.57
N ARG A 203 7.64 17.50 31.57
CA ARG A 203 8.26 18.51 30.68
C ARG A 203 8.68 19.77 31.42
N GLU A 204 7.95 20.21 32.43
CA GLU A 204 8.30 21.42 33.18
C GLU A 204 9.59 21.22 33.99
N ALA A 205 9.74 20.06 34.64
CA ALA A 205 10.93 19.73 35.42
C ALA A 205 12.24 19.72 34.60
N ARG A 206 12.16 19.43 33.29
CA ARG A 206 13.31 19.40 32.37
C ARG A 206 13.55 20.73 31.63
N GLY A 207 12.73 21.76 31.85
CA GLY A 207 12.86 23.04 31.13
C GLY A 207 12.04 23.17 29.85
N GLY A 208 11.00 22.37 29.66
CA GLY A 208 9.84 22.69 28.80
C GLY A 208 9.55 21.75 27.63
N THR A 209 10.49 20.89 27.19
CA THR A 209 10.33 20.14 25.93
C THR A 209 10.86 18.71 26.02
N TYR A 210 10.09 17.76 25.51
CA TYR A 210 10.52 16.41 25.12
C TYR A 210 10.97 16.41 23.65
N PHE A 211 12.03 15.69 23.32
CA PHE A 211 12.47 15.51 21.93
C PHE A 211 11.80 14.32 21.25
N ASN A 212 11.42 13.30 22.03
CA ASN A 212 10.82 12.08 21.51
C ASN A 212 10.05 11.34 22.61
N ILE A 213 9.29 10.32 22.20
CA ILE A 213 8.47 9.52 23.10
C ILE A 213 9.29 8.72 24.12
N GLY A 214 10.52 8.34 23.78
CA GLY A 214 11.39 7.57 24.69
C GLY A 214 11.67 8.32 25.99
N GLU A 215 11.90 9.64 25.91
CA GLU A 215 12.12 10.49 27.09
C GLU A 215 10.89 10.53 28.01
N VAL A 216 9.70 10.68 27.42
CA VAL A 216 8.44 10.66 28.17
C VAL A 216 8.29 9.35 28.94
N LEU A 217 8.55 8.22 28.28
CA LEU A 217 8.33 6.89 28.85
C LEU A 217 9.38 6.47 29.88
N VAL A 218 10.58 7.07 29.84
CA VAL A 218 11.62 6.84 30.84
C VAL A 218 11.36 7.66 32.10
N GLU A 219 10.90 8.89 31.96
CA GLU A 219 10.78 9.83 33.08
C GLU A 219 9.41 9.88 33.73
N VAL A 220 8.35 9.59 32.98
CA VAL A 220 6.99 9.64 33.50
C VAL A 220 6.53 8.20 33.78
N PRO A 221 6.25 7.84 35.05
CA PRO A 221 5.77 6.51 35.39
C PRO A 221 4.33 6.34 34.89
N LEU A 222 4.19 5.75 33.71
CA LEU A 222 2.91 5.57 33.04
C LEU A 222 2.53 4.09 32.98
N PRO A 223 1.26 3.73 33.21
CA PRO A 223 0.78 2.37 33.01
C PRO A 223 0.86 1.98 31.51
N PRO A 224 1.00 0.69 31.17
CA PRO A 224 1.22 0.25 29.78
C PRO A 224 0.22 0.81 28.76
N HIS A 225 -1.07 0.83 29.10
CA HIS A 225 -2.10 1.38 28.21
C HIS A 225 -1.86 2.86 27.87
N ALA A 226 -1.45 3.68 28.83
CA ALA A 226 -1.17 5.09 28.59
C ALA A 226 0.10 5.28 27.74
N GLN A 227 1.09 4.40 27.92
CA GLN A 227 2.28 4.40 27.07
C GLN A 227 1.92 4.11 25.61
N ASP A 228 1.04 3.13 25.37
CA ASP A 228 0.60 2.76 24.03
C ASP A 228 -0.18 3.90 23.35
N GLU A 229 -1.13 4.51 24.08
CA GLU A 229 -1.91 5.65 23.58
C GLU A 229 -1.03 6.85 23.22
N LEU A 230 -0.01 7.14 24.04
CA LEU A 230 0.95 8.22 23.78
C LEU A 230 1.88 7.89 22.62
N ARG A 231 2.39 6.65 22.47
CA ARG A 231 3.19 6.26 21.29
C ARG A 231 2.44 6.48 19.99
N GLU A 232 1.15 6.19 20.02
CA GLU A 232 0.27 6.19 18.87
C GLU A 232 -0.18 7.62 18.50
N ARG A 233 -0.31 8.55 19.46
CA ARG A 233 -0.84 9.91 19.23
C ARG A 233 0.14 11.06 19.45
N ALA A 234 1.26 10.87 20.13
CA ALA A 234 2.19 11.96 20.43
C ALA A 234 2.91 12.50 19.20
N VAL A 235 3.12 13.81 19.20
CA VAL A 235 4.10 14.56 18.40
C VAL A 235 4.84 15.57 19.29
N PHE A 236 5.94 16.12 18.79
CA PHE A 236 6.92 16.93 19.54
C PHE A 236 7.26 18.23 18.79
#